data_AF-A0AAE1PJQ2-F1
#
_entry.id   AF-A0AAE1PJQ2-F1
#
_cell.length_a   1.000
_cell.length_b   1.000
_cell.length_c   1.000
_cell.angle_alpha   90.00
_cell.angle_beta   90.00
_cell.angle_gamma   90.00
#
_symmetry.space_group_name_H-M   'P 1'
#
loop_
_entity.id
_entity.type
_entity.pdbx_description
1 polymer ?
#
loop_
_entity_poly.entity_id
_entity_poly.type
_entity_poly.pdbx_seq_one_letter_code
_entity_poly.pdbx_strand_id
1 'polypeptide(L)'
;MTSILTLGGIGLTVGAAAVAGAVGLGIVAAAATGVYRNHGYGGGGGSGGGVEHNNNNSGGDGSLSLLLGDAMEMVKAQDVSGCGRRLVCELASGHPQTLTVHELAILKFVGSGVVPGEGVLPPDALLQYKTAKGYGEGGKDCGQLYLHCPYNSTQLMQVIMHYLP
;
A
#
# COMPACT_ATOMS: atom_id res chain seq x y z
N MET A 1 -31.51 -23.97 49.59
CA MET A 1 -32.16 -23.10 48.60
C MET A 1 -31.24 -22.99 47.42
N THR A 2 -31.64 -23.58 46.30
CA THR A 2 -30.90 -23.73 45.05
C THR A 2 -31.14 -22.51 44.15
N SER A 3 -30.08 -21.89 43.63
CA SER A 3 -30.17 -20.94 42.52
C SER A 3 -29.27 -21.40 41.37
N ILE A 4 -29.85 -21.35 40.19
CA ILE A 4 -29.51 -22.05 38.95
C ILE A 4 -28.47 -21.25 38.17
N LEU A 5 -27.38 -21.91 37.75
CA LEU A 5 -26.44 -21.42 36.74
C LEU A 5 -27.08 -21.59 35.36
N THR A 6 -27.43 -20.49 34.70
CA THR A 6 -27.89 -20.50 33.31
C THR A 6 -26.70 -20.65 32.37
N LEU A 7 -26.55 -21.87 31.84
CA LEU A 7 -25.78 -22.19 30.64
C LEU A 7 -26.43 -21.54 29.41
N GLY A 8 -25.62 -20.82 28.63
CA GLY A 8 -25.93 -20.46 27.25
C GLY A 8 -24.74 -20.81 26.36
N GLY A 9 -24.68 -22.07 25.90
CA GLY A 9 -23.95 -22.41 24.66
C GLY A 9 -24.73 -21.89 23.44
N ILE A 10 -24.37 -22.08 22.18
CA ILE A 10 -23.45 -22.98 21.48
C ILE A 10 -23.20 -22.27 20.14
N GLY A 11 -21.99 -22.36 19.59
CA GLY A 11 -21.73 -21.84 18.24
C GLY A 11 -20.39 -22.26 17.65
N LEU A 12 -19.96 -23.50 17.87
CA LEU A 12 -18.86 -24.11 17.11
C LEU A 12 -19.39 -24.49 15.73
N THR A 13 -19.22 -23.63 14.72
CA THR A 13 -19.24 -24.07 13.33
C THR A 13 -17.82 -24.33 12.88
N VAL A 14 -17.40 -25.58 13.09
CA VAL A 14 -16.26 -26.19 12.39
C VAL A 14 -16.66 -26.29 10.91
N GLY A 15 -16.24 -25.32 10.11
CA GLY A 15 -16.44 -25.28 8.67
C GLY A 15 -15.19 -25.80 7.96
N ALA A 16 -15.31 -26.99 7.39
CA ALA A 16 -14.28 -27.81 6.79
C ALA A 16 -13.32 -27.09 5.81
N ALA A 17 -12.05 -27.51 5.89
CA ALA A 17 -11.09 -27.36 4.82
C ALA A 17 -11.55 -28.15 3.58
N ALA A 18 -11.56 -27.50 2.42
CA ALA A 18 -11.49 -28.16 1.14
C ALA A 18 -10.47 -27.41 0.29
N VAL A 19 -9.23 -27.89 0.35
CA VAL A 19 -8.17 -27.51 -0.59
C VAL A 19 -8.52 -28.22 -1.90
N ALA A 20 -9.13 -27.50 -2.83
CA ALA A 20 -9.37 -27.98 -4.18
C ALA A 20 -8.57 -27.11 -5.14
N GLY A 21 -7.45 -27.65 -5.62
CA GLY A 21 -6.73 -27.09 -6.76
C GLY A 21 -7.64 -27.13 -7.98
N ALA A 22 -7.84 -25.97 -8.61
CA ALA A 22 -8.39 -25.87 -9.94
C ALA A 22 -7.60 -24.80 -10.70
N VAL A 23 -6.64 -25.28 -11.48
CA VAL A 23 -6.12 -24.58 -12.65
C VAL A 23 -7.29 -24.51 -13.65
N GLY A 24 -7.80 -23.32 -13.94
CA GLY A 24 -8.92 -23.19 -14.88
C GLY A 24 -9.32 -21.74 -15.16
N LEU A 25 -8.91 -21.24 -16.33
CA LEU A 25 -9.49 -20.09 -17.02
C LEU A 25 -11.02 -20.24 -17.13
N GLY A 26 -11.77 -19.15 -16.91
CA GLY A 26 -13.12 -19.08 -17.46
C GLY A 26 -14.11 -18.09 -16.83
N ILE A 27 -14.34 -17.01 -17.57
CA ILE A 27 -15.62 -16.33 -17.82
C ILE A 27 -16.28 -15.47 -16.71
N VAL A 28 -16.24 -14.16 -17.00
CA VAL A 28 -17.18 -13.05 -16.78
C VAL A 28 -18.58 -13.42 -16.25
N ALA A 29 -18.97 -12.77 -15.15
CA ALA A 29 -20.38 -12.57 -14.79
C ALA A 29 -20.64 -11.07 -14.56
N ALA A 30 -21.10 -10.40 -15.62
CA ALA A 30 -21.67 -9.06 -15.55
C ALA A 30 -23.12 -9.19 -15.04
N ALA A 31 -23.34 -8.87 -13.76
CA ALA A 31 -24.69 -8.70 -13.24
C ALA A 31 -25.21 -7.32 -13.65
N ALA A 32 -26.00 -7.32 -14.73
CA ALA A 32 -26.74 -6.17 -15.21
C ALA A 32 -27.93 -5.88 -14.27
N THR A 33 -27.92 -4.72 -13.63
CA THR A 33 -29.14 -4.04 -13.17
C THR A 33 -29.18 -2.68 -13.86
N GLY A 34 -30.11 -2.54 -14.80
CA GLY A 34 -30.23 -1.37 -15.66
C GLY A 34 -30.78 -0.14 -14.95
N VAL A 35 -30.80 0.99 -15.67
CA VAL A 35 -31.80 2.07 -15.62
C VAL A 35 -31.41 3.13 -16.67
N TYR A 36 -32.25 3.23 -17.70
CA TYR A 36 -32.60 4.40 -18.53
C TYR A 36 -31.52 5.21 -19.24
N ARG A 37 -31.47 5.00 -20.57
CA ARG A 37 -30.99 5.99 -21.55
C ARG A 37 -31.97 7.17 -21.59
N ASN A 38 -31.52 8.36 -21.19
CA ASN A 38 -32.16 9.61 -21.57
C ASN A 38 -31.28 10.30 -22.63
N HIS A 39 -31.75 10.30 -23.87
CA HIS A 39 -31.18 11.11 -24.96
C HIS A 39 -31.73 12.53 -24.83
N GLY A 40 -30.99 13.39 -24.15
CA GLY A 40 -31.22 14.84 -24.17
C GLY A 40 -30.53 15.48 -25.37
N TYR A 41 -31.31 15.91 -26.35
CA TYR A 41 -30.89 16.86 -27.38
C TYR A 41 -30.74 18.26 -26.76
N GLY A 42 -29.62 18.91 -27.04
CA GLY A 42 -29.31 20.32 -26.75
C GLY A 42 -27.79 20.48 -26.80
N GLY A 43 -27.15 21.20 -27.71
CA GLY A 43 -27.50 22.49 -28.28
C GLY A 43 -26.56 23.53 -27.67
N GLY A 44 -25.59 24.04 -28.46
CA GLY A 44 -24.90 25.29 -28.16
C GLY A 44 -23.37 25.24 -28.02
N GLY A 45 -22.69 25.72 -29.07
CA GLY A 45 -21.56 26.66 -29.01
C GLY A 45 -20.34 26.33 -28.14
N GLY A 46 -19.32 25.75 -28.77
CA GLY A 46 -17.96 25.71 -28.23
C GLY A 46 -16.98 26.51 -29.08
N SER A 47 -16.82 27.81 -28.79
CA SER A 47 -15.60 28.56 -29.14
C SER A 47 -14.86 28.83 -27.83
N GLY A 48 -14.29 27.77 -27.27
CA GLY A 48 -13.43 27.80 -26.08
C GLY A 48 -11.99 28.08 -26.47
N GLY A 49 -11.39 29.03 -25.76
CA GLY A 49 -10.10 29.63 -26.06
C GLY A 49 -8.87 28.76 -25.83
N GLY A 50 -7.75 29.48 -25.92
CA GLY A 50 -6.37 29.01 -26.01
C GLY A 50 -5.97 27.81 -25.15
N VAL A 51 -5.12 26.99 -25.74
CA VAL A 51 -4.15 26.20 -25.01
C VAL A 51 -2.78 26.54 -25.59
N GLU A 52 -2.16 27.55 -24.98
CA GLU A 52 -0.71 27.72 -25.00
C GLU A 52 -0.09 26.44 -24.45
N HIS A 53 0.43 25.60 -25.33
CA HIS A 53 1.33 24.52 -24.94
C HIS A 53 2.67 25.16 -24.58
N ASN A 54 2.72 25.71 -23.36
CA ASN A 54 3.98 26.00 -22.70
C ASN A 54 4.61 24.65 -22.34
N ASN A 55 5.32 24.07 -23.30
CA ASN A 55 6.12 22.87 -23.13
C ASN A 55 7.36 23.26 -22.30
N ASN A 56 7.13 23.50 -21.01
CA ASN A 56 8.19 23.72 -20.05
C ASN A 56 8.98 22.43 -19.90
N ASN A 57 10.18 22.44 -20.48
CA ASN A 57 11.33 21.64 -20.12
C ASN A 57 11.29 21.21 -18.64
N SER A 58 10.90 19.95 -18.39
CA SER A 58 11.35 19.22 -17.21
C SER A 58 12.53 18.35 -17.64
N GLY A 59 13.66 19.02 -17.89
CA GLY A 59 14.95 18.36 -18.01
C GLY A 59 15.52 18.12 -16.63
N GLY A 60 16.03 16.92 -16.36
CA GLY A 60 17.00 16.72 -15.28
C GLY A 60 16.89 15.44 -14.45
N ASP A 61 15.68 14.90 -14.21
CA ASP A 61 15.52 13.97 -13.06
C ASP A 61 15.21 12.50 -13.43
N GLY A 62 15.01 12.21 -14.72
CA GLY A 62 14.66 10.87 -15.18
C GLY A 62 15.73 9.82 -14.85
N SER A 63 17.01 10.17 -14.95
CA SER A 63 18.11 9.22 -14.69
C SER A 63 18.24 8.85 -13.22
N LEU A 64 18.06 9.81 -12.30
CA LEU A 64 18.15 9.53 -10.87
C LEU A 64 16.94 8.74 -10.39
N SER A 65 15.75 9.05 -10.91
CA SER A 65 14.54 8.29 -10.59
C SER A 65 14.61 6.86 -11.12
N LEU A 66 15.23 6.63 -12.29
CA LEU A 66 15.46 5.29 -12.83
C LEU A 66 16.45 4.51 -11.96
N LEU A 67 17.59 5.11 -11.59
CA LEU A 67 18.57 4.49 -10.71
C LEU A 67 18.00 4.17 -9.32
N LEU A 68 17.15 5.05 -8.79
CA LEU A 68 16.46 4.82 -7.53
C LEU A 68 15.45 3.66 -7.63
N GLY A 69 14.69 3.59 -8.72
CA GLY A 69 13.79 2.47 -9.01
C GLY A 69 14.54 1.14 -9.05
N ASP A 70 15.64 1.08 -9.79
CA ASP A 70 16.49 -0.12 -9.89
C ASP A 70 17.06 -0.55 -8.53
N ALA A 71 17.54 0.41 -7.73
CA ALA A 71 18.03 0.15 -6.38
C ALA A 71 16.92 -0.40 -5.47
N MET A 72 15.71 0.16 -5.57
CA MET A 72 14.56 -0.29 -4.80
C MET A 72 14.07 -1.67 -5.23
N GLU A 73 14.17 -2.02 -6.52
CA GLU A 73 13.83 -3.36 -7.00
C GLU A 73 14.81 -4.41 -6.45
N MET A 74 16.10 -4.07 -6.33
CA MET A 74 17.07 -4.92 -5.63
C MET A 74 16.71 -5.12 -4.15
N VAL A 75 16.36 -4.04 -3.45
CA VAL A 75 15.94 -4.13 -2.04
C VAL A 75 14.70 -5.01 -1.90
N LYS A 76 13.70 -4.81 -2.75
CA LYS A 76 12.47 -5.62 -2.77
C LYS A 76 12.75 -7.10 -3.07
N ALA A 77 13.68 -7.39 -3.98
CA ALA A 77 14.07 -8.77 -4.30
C ALA A 77 14.70 -9.49 -3.10
N GLN A 78 15.39 -8.75 -2.22
CA GLN A 78 15.94 -9.27 -0.97
C GLN A 78 14.91 -9.28 0.18
N ASP A 79 13.94 -8.35 0.15
CA ASP A 79 12.86 -8.20 1.15
C ASP A 79 11.68 -9.16 0.90
N VAL A 80 11.98 -10.46 0.80
CA VAL A 80 11.00 -11.52 0.48
C VAL A 80 9.89 -11.58 1.55
N SER A 81 10.24 -11.34 2.81
CA SER A 81 9.29 -11.33 3.94
C SER A 81 8.53 -10.00 4.09
N GLY A 82 8.88 -8.96 3.33
CA GLY A 82 8.26 -7.63 3.43
C GLY A 82 8.60 -6.87 4.70
N CYS A 83 9.69 -7.24 5.38
CA CYS A 83 10.16 -6.56 6.58
C CYS A 83 10.58 -5.11 6.32
N GLY A 84 11.16 -4.81 5.16
CA GLY A 84 11.49 -3.42 4.78
C GLY A 84 10.23 -2.56 4.67
N ARG A 85 9.17 -3.08 4.04
CA ARG A 85 7.87 -2.37 3.98
C ARG A 85 7.24 -2.23 5.35
N ARG A 86 7.32 -3.28 6.19
CA ARG A 86 6.85 -3.22 7.58
C ARG A 86 7.56 -2.13 8.37
N LEU A 87 8.89 -2.06 8.28
CA LEU A 87 9.70 -1.03 8.92
C LEU A 87 9.20 0.36 8.52
N VAL A 88 9.07 0.62 7.22
CA VAL A 88 8.62 1.94 6.74
C VAL A 88 7.22 2.28 7.25
N CYS A 89 6.29 1.33 7.27
CA CYS A 89 4.96 1.52 7.83
C CYS A 89 5.01 1.88 9.32
N GLU A 90 5.73 1.09 10.13
CA GLU A 90 5.79 1.31 11.57
C GLU A 90 6.49 2.63 11.91
N LEU A 91 7.58 2.97 11.22
CA LEU A 91 8.25 4.27 11.38
C LEU A 91 7.31 5.44 11.03
N ALA A 92 6.53 5.30 9.96
CA ALA A 92 5.59 6.32 9.51
C ALA A 92 4.38 6.47 10.43
N SER A 93 4.03 5.44 11.20
CA SER A 93 3.03 5.52 12.27
C SER A 93 3.54 6.22 13.54
N GLY A 94 4.87 6.33 13.68
CA GLY A 94 5.52 7.00 14.79
C GLY A 94 5.47 8.53 14.68
N HIS A 95 5.71 9.21 15.81
CA HIS A 95 5.82 10.67 15.81
C HIS A 95 7.20 11.09 15.31
N PRO A 96 7.30 12.04 14.36
CA PRO A 96 8.59 12.45 13.78
C PRO A 96 9.63 12.92 14.81
N GLN A 97 9.18 13.45 15.94
CA GLN A 97 10.02 13.95 17.04
C GLN A 97 10.65 12.83 17.89
N THR A 98 10.10 11.62 17.80
CA THR A 98 10.59 10.43 18.52
C THR A 98 11.51 9.56 17.67
N LEU A 99 11.58 9.83 16.37
CA LEU A 99 12.41 9.08 15.44
C LEU A 99 13.87 9.54 15.51
N THR A 100 14.77 8.57 15.45
CA THR A 100 16.19 8.79 15.27
C THR A 100 16.49 9.40 13.89
N VAL A 101 17.68 9.96 13.73
CA VAL A 101 18.15 10.53 12.44
C VAL A 101 18.09 9.50 11.31
N HIS A 102 18.42 8.23 11.60
CA HIS A 102 18.42 7.15 10.61
C HIS A 102 17.01 6.74 10.20
N GLU A 103 16.09 6.62 11.15
CA GLU A 103 14.68 6.33 10.88
C GLU A 103 14.04 7.44 10.04
N LEU A 104 14.34 8.69 10.36
CA LEU A 104 13.87 9.83 9.60
C LEU A 104 14.50 9.89 8.20
N ALA A 105 15.77 9.49 8.06
CA ALA A 105 16.42 9.37 6.76
C ALA A 105 15.75 8.31 5.88
N ILE A 106 15.36 7.17 6.44
CA ILE A 106 14.61 6.13 5.74
C ILE A 106 13.27 6.70 5.23
N LEU A 107 12.51 7.40 6.09
CA LEU A 107 11.24 8.00 5.68
C LEU A 107 11.40 9.10 4.63
N LYS A 108 12.50 9.84 4.65
CA LYS A 108 12.83 10.84 3.63
C LYS A 108 13.23 10.20 2.31
N PHE A 109 14.00 9.12 2.36
CA PHE A 109 14.44 8.36 1.19
C PHE A 109 13.26 7.77 0.40
N VAL A 110 12.24 7.24 1.10
CA VAL A 110 11.01 6.74 0.47
C VAL A 110 10.18 7.87 -0.17
N GLY A 111 10.32 9.11 0.30
CA GLY A 111 9.52 10.25 -0.15
C GLY A 111 8.14 10.27 0.49
N SER A 112 7.17 10.97 -0.11
CA SER A 112 5.80 11.06 0.41
C SER A 112 5.07 9.72 0.36
N GLY A 113 4.26 9.44 1.38
CA GLY A 113 3.33 8.32 1.35
C GLY A 113 2.32 8.48 0.22
N VAL A 114 1.75 7.37 -0.24
CA VAL A 114 0.62 7.37 -1.18
C VAL A 114 -0.56 6.64 -0.56
N VAL A 115 -1.76 7.15 -0.78
CA VAL A 115 -2.99 6.50 -0.32
C VAL A 115 -3.53 5.63 -1.46
N PRO A 116 -3.83 4.34 -1.22
CA PRO A 116 -4.45 3.48 -2.22
C PRO A 116 -5.76 4.09 -2.75
N GLY A 117 -5.92 4.14 -4.07
CA GLY A 117 -7.08 4.74 -4.74
C GLY A 117 -6.78 6.07 -5.45
N GLU A 118 -5.61 6.67 -5.20
CA GLU A 118 -5.16 7.86 -5.94
C GLU A 118 -4.34 7.46 -7.18
N GLY A 119 -4.99 7.44 -8.34
CA GLY A 119 -4.35 7.29 -9.65
C GLY A 119 -3.94 5.86 -10.05
N VAL A 120 -3.49 5.72 -11.29
CA VAL A 120 -2.90 4.49 -11.82
C VAL A 120 -1.38 4.68 -11.85
N LEU A 121 -0.69 4.12 -10.88
CA LEU A 121 0.78 4.15 -10.84
C LEU A 121 1.35 2.80 -11.32
N PRO A 122 2.48 2.81 -12.05
CA PRO A 122 3.17 1.58 -12.42
C PRO A 122 3.58 0.82 -11.14
N PRO A 123 3.54 -0.53 -11.14
CA PRO A 123 3.84 -1.35 -9.98
C PRO A 123 5.35 -1.41 -9.70
N ASP A 124 5.91 -0.27 -9.30
CA ASP A 124 7.32 -0.10 -8.96
C ASP A 124 7.61 -0.54 -7.52
N ALA A 125 8.81 -1.03 -7.24
CA ALA A 125 9.25 -1.32 -5.87
C ALA A 125 9.07 -0.13 -4.97
N LEU A 126 9.51 1.06 -5.40
CA LEU A 126 9.40 2.29 -4.62
C LEU A 126 7.94 2.61 -4.27
N LEU A 127 6.99 2.33 -5.18
CA LEU A 127 5.56 2.53 -4.92
C LEU A 127 5.06 1.69 -3.74
N GLN A 128 5.55 0.45 -3.59
CA GLN A 128 5.16 -0.41 -2.48
C GLN A 128 5.63 0.15 -1.13
N TYR A 129 6.82 0.74 -1.09
CA TYR A 129 7.32 1.40 0.13
C TYR A 129 6.59 2.71 0.42
N LYS A 130 6.24 3.50 -0.61
CA LYS A 130 5.38 4.69 -0.44
C LYS A 130 3.99 4.32 0.08
N THR A 131 3.43 3.22 -0.41
CA THR A 131 2.14 2.71 0.05
C THR A 131 2.24 2.26 1.51
N ALA A 132 3.32 1.57 1.88
CA ALA A 132 3.60 1.19 3.26
C ALA A 132 3.67 2.41 4.19
N LYS A 133 4.36 3.46 3.76
CA LYS A 133 4.43 4.73 4.47
C LYS A 133 3.03 5.35 4.66
N GLY A 134 2.23 5.39 3.60
CA GLY A 134 0.85 5.90 3.66
C GLY A 134 -0.04 5.13 4.63
N TYR A 135 0.13 3.80 4.74
CA TYR A 135 -0.57 3.02 5.76
C TYR A 135 -0.15 3.38 7.19
N GLY A 136 1.14 3.61 7.42
CA GLY A 136 1.66 4.06 8.71
C GLY A 136 1.13 5.44 9.09
N GLU A 137 1.23 6.41 8.18
CA GLU A 137 0.69 7.77 8.35
C GLU A 137 -0.84 7.75 8.60
N GLY A 138 -1.55 6.81 7.98
CA GLY A 138 -2.98 6.57 8.18
C GLY A 138 -3.33 5.78 9.45
N GLY A 139 -2.37 5.46 10.31
CA GLY A 139 -2.58 4.77 11.58
C GLY A 139 -3.04 3.31 11.45
N LYS A 140 -2.71 2.63 10.34
CA LYS A 140 -3.02 1.21 10.18
C LYS A 140 -2.11 0.34 11.05
N ASP A 141 -2.61 -0.84 11.42
CA ASP A 141 -1.79 -1.85 12.11
C ASP A 141 -0.83 -2.51 11.11
N CYS A 142 0.41 -2.00 11.08
CA CYS A 142 1.47 -2.50 10.21
C CYS A 142 1.85 -3.96 10.49
N GLY A 143 1.64 -4.46 11.71
CA GLY A 143 1.89 -5.87 12.05
C GLY A 143 0.91 -6.81 11.35
N GLN A 144 -0.35 -6.39 11.23
CA GLN A 144 -1.40 -7.14 10.51
C GLN A 144 -1.26 -7.03 8.99
N LEU A 145 -0.67 -5.93 8.49
CA LEU A 145 -0.43 -5.75 7.04
C LEU A 145 0.77 -6.57 6.53
N TYR A 146 1.77 -6.80 7.38
CA TYR A 146 3.02 -7.46 7.01
C TYR A 146 3.31 -8.69 7.89
N LEU A 147 2.36 -9.63 7.89
CA LEU A 147 2.38 -10.85 8.71
C LEU A 147 3.59 -11.76 8.49
N HIS A 148 4.20 -11.71 7.30
CA HIS A 148 5.37 -12.53 6.97
C HIS A 148 6.67 -12.02 7.60
N CYS A 149 6.69 -10.79 8.11
CA CYS A 149 7.84 -10.28 8.81
C CYS A 149 7.72 -10.59 10.31
N PRO A 150 8.67 -11.36 10.90
CA PRO A 150 8.61 -11.71 12.32
C PRO A 150 9.12 -10.59 13.25
N TYR A 151 9.75 -9.55 12.69
CA TYR A 151 10.39 -8.48 13.45
C TYR A 151 9.57 -7.18 13.42
N ASN A 152 9.63 -6.41 14.50
CA ASN A 152 9.14 -5.02 14.53
C ASN A 152 10.22 -4.02 14.10
N SER A 153 9.84 -2.76 13.93
CA SER A 153 10.69 -1.64 13.51
C SER A 153 11.92 -1.48 14.40
N THR A 154 11.78 -1.56 15.72
CA THR A 154 12.90 -1.44 16.65
C THR A 154 13.94 -2.54 16.42
N GLN A 155 13.49 -3.80 16.28
CA GLN A 155 14.37 -4.94 16.01
C GLN A 155 15.03 -4.83 14.62
N LEU A 156 14.28 -4.40 13.61
CA LEU A 156 14.80 -4.18 12.26
C LEU A 156 15.85 -3.07 12.22
N MET A 157 15.61 -1.96 12.93
CA MET A 157 16.58 -0.87 13.04
C MET A 157 17.85 -1.31 13.76
N GLN A 158 17.76 -2.12 14.82
CA GLN A 158 18.95 -2.67 15.49
C GLN A 158 19.81 -3.48 14.52
N VAL A 159 19.19 -4.31 13.68
CA VAL A 159 19.92 -5.08 12.66
C VAL A 159 20.55 -4.14 11.63
N ILE A 160 19.81 -3.17 11.10
CA ILE A 160 20.34 -2.20 10.12
C ILE A 160 21.54 -1.45 10.69
N MET A 161 21.42 -0.94 11.92
CA MET A 161 22.48 -0.19 12.58
C MET A 161 23.71 -1.04 12.92
N HIS A 162 23.58 -2.37 13.01
CA HIS A 162 24.73 -3.25 13.16
C HIS A 162 25.62 -3.30 11.91
N TYR A 163 25.03 -3.09 10.72
CA TYR A 163 25.74 -3.14 9.44
C TYR A 163 26.12 -1.76 8.88
N LEU A 164 25.68 -0.68 9.52
CA LEU A 164 26.09 0.68 9.17
C LEU A 164 27.33 1.06 9.99
N PRO A 165 28.50 1.28 9.37
CA PRO A 165 29.73 1.66 10.06
C PRO A 165 29.71 3.12 10.57
#